data_AF-A0A932QSQ2-F1
#
_entry.id   AF-A0A932QSQ2-F1
#
_cell.length_a   1.000
_cell.length_b   1.000
_cell.length_c   1.000
_cell.angle_alpha   90.00
_cell.angle_beta   90.00
_cell.angle_gamma   90.00
#
_symmetry.space_group_name_H-M   'P 1'
#
loop_
_entity.id
_entity.type
_entity.pdbx_description
1 polymer ?
#
loop_
_entity_poly.entity_id
_entity_poly.type
_entity_poly.pdbx_seq_one_letter_code
_entity_poly.pdbx_strand_id
1 'polypeptide(L)'
;MQTLDNTNNNNNNLLAKDIVQVLIAPDFLIKYNPSRKRVLQLIACGWSNASIAEDLNFSTKNIESITTLLIRLAKIHDINGHLNPRARLVAKCHHAKKLRYNPSQEPPNELLSEDQTATLLLVSAGLSNKTIGKILGISEKTVESRLNNLFLQFGVNAKANKVINPRLRLIAVANSRQNITAEAFDEVWQKTNNVDLEQVVNNPQELREGVLKLASNLVEEAPKHRDNAHKEQILAQQRNQQHTQLNPAHAQGLYNRLNPNPQTKQQPQQ
;
A
#
# COMPACT_ATOMS: atom_id res chain seq x y z
N MET A 1 -37.74 -14.02 -29.37
CA MET A 1 -38.14 -13.39 -28.09
C MET A 1 -36.97 -13.50 -27.13
N GLN A 2 -36.16 -12.44 -27.09
CA GLN A 2 -35.15 -12.22 -26.07
C GLN A 2 -35.84 -11.61 -24.85
N THR A 3 -35.47 -12.05 -23.65
CA THR A 3 -35.16 -11.16 -22.52
C THR A 3 -34.20 -11.89 -21.58
N LEU A 4 -33.02 -11.28 -21.46
CA LEU A 4 -32.04 -11.47 -20.39
C LEU A 4 -32.57 -10.85 -19.09
N ASP A 5 -32.07 -11.36 -17.95
CA ASP A 5 -31.78 -10.63 -16.70
C ASP A 5 -31.02 -11.66 -15.83
N ASN A 6 -29.69 -11.70 -15.70
CA ASN A 6 -28.61 -10.73 -15.56
C ASN A 6 -28.69 -9.85 -14.30
N THR A 7 -28.54 -10.48 -13.13
CA THR A 7 -28.13 -9.79 -11.90
C THR A 7 -27.49 -10.77 -10.92
N ASN A 8 -26.16 -10.93 -10.98
CA ASN A 8 -25.33 -11.27 -9.81
C ASN A 8 -23.83 -11.27 -10.14
N ASN A 9 -23.28 -10.15 -10.62
CA ASN A 9 -21.83 -10.05 -10.83
C ASN A 9 -21.18 -8.72 -10.36
N ASN A 10 -21.86 -7.93 -9.53
CA ASN A 10 -21.34 -6.62 -9.10
C ASN A 10 -20.66 -6.59 -7.72
N ASN A 11 -20.69 -7.67 -6.92
CA ASN A 11 -20.08 -7.62 -5.57
C ASN A 11 -18.61 -8.08 -5.50
N ASN A 12 -18.10 -8.80 -6.51
CA ASN A 12 -16.71 -9.25 -6.51
C ASN A 12 -15.71 -8.20 -7.05
N ASN A 13 -16.19 -7.11 -7.65
CA ASN A 13 -15.33 -6.12 -8.31
C ASN A 13 -14.92 -4.96 -7.39
N LEU A 14 -15.57 -4.76 -6.24
CA LEU A 14 -15.16 -3.74 -5.26
C LEU A 14 -14.03 -4.21 -4.33
N LEU A 15 -13.81 -5.52 -4.20
CA LEU A 15 -12.74 -6.07 -3.36
C LEU A 15 -11.41 -6.27 -4.12
N ALA A 16 -11.44 -6.29 -5.46
CA ALA A 16 -10.27 -6.62 -6.27
C ALA A 16 -9.31 -5.43 -6.51
N LYS A 17 -9.78 -4.19 -6.42
CA LYS A 17 -9.00 -3.00 -6.84
C LYS A 17 -8.10 -2.39 -5.76
N ASP A 18 -8.32 -2.73 -4.48
CA ASP A 18 -7.69 -2.03 -3.35
C ASP A 18 -6.86 -2.92 -2.41
N ILE A 19 -6.42 -4.10 -2.85
CA ILE A 19 -5.62 -4.98 -1.99
C ILE A 19 -4.14 -4.60 -2.10
N VAL A 20 -3.74 -3.64 -1.28
CA VAL A 20 -2.31 -3.41 -1.00
C VAL A 20 -1.78 -4.67 -0.32
N GLN A 21 -1.07 -5.55 -1.04
CA GLN A 21 -0.47 -6.74 -0.44
C GLN A 21 0.84 -6.36 0.26
N VAL A 22 1.05 -6.94 1.45
CA VAL A 22 2.22 -6.66 2.28
C VAL A 22 2.91 -7.95 2.70
N LEU A 23 4.17 -8.13 2.29
CA LEU A 23 5.01 -9.27 2.71
C LEU A 23 5.87 -8.88 3.92
N ILE A 24 5.85 -9.71 4.98
CA ILE A 24 6.67 -9.54 6.19
C ILE A 24 7.67 -10.67 6.34
N ALA A 25 8.94 -10.33 6.63
CA ALA A 25 9.98 -11.32 6.85
C ALA A 25 9.67 -12.21 8.07
N PRO A 26 10.06 -13.49 8.04
CA PRO A 26 9.68 -14.48 9.06
C PRO A 26 10.08 -14.12 10.49
N ASP A 27 11.21 -13.42 10.66
CA ASP A 27 11.87 -13.20 11.96
C ASP A 27 11.57 -11.83 12.59
N PHE A 28 10.74 -11.01 11.94
CA PHE A 28 10.52 -9.64 12.40
C PHE A 28 9.50 -9.58 13.55
N LEU A 29 9.97 -9.08 14.71
CA LEU A 29 9.23 -8.81 15.94
C LEU A 29 8.64 -10.01 16.70
N ILE A 30 8.54 -11.20 16.11
CA ILE A 30 7.80 -12.32 16.69
C ILE A 30 8.57 -13.62 16.49
N LYS A 31 8.74 -14.42 17.55
CA LYS A 31 9.02 -15.86 17.42
C LYS A 31 7.83 -16.48 16.66
N TYR A 32 8.04 -16.88 15.41
CA TYR A 32 7.02 -17.21 14.39
C TYR A 32 5.61 -17.51 14.94
N ASN A 33 4.69 -16.54 14.79
CA ASN A 33 3.26 -16.72 15.08
C ASN A 33 2.45 -16.23 13.86
N PRO A 34 1.79 -17.15 13.12
CA PRO A 34 1.07 -16.81 11.89
C PRO A 34 -0.01 -15.74 12.07
N SER A 35 -0.80 -15.80 13.15
CA SER A 35 -1.89 -14.85 13.40
C SER A 35 -1.36 -13.45 13.63
N ARG A 36 -0.28 -13.29 14.42
CA ARG A 36 0.34 -11.98 14.68
C ARG A 36 0.95 -11.38 13.41
N LYS A 37 1.61 -12.23 12.59
CA LYS A 37 2.11 -11.82 11.28
C LYS A 37 0.96 -11.32 10.40
N ARG A 38 -0.15 -12.07 10.33
CA ARG A 38 -1.32 -11.71 9.54
C ARG A 38 -1.98 -10.41 10.02
N VAL A 39 -2.12 -10.21 11.33
CA VAL A 39 -2.59 -8.94 11.90
C VAL A 39 -1.69 -7.78 11.47
N LEU A 40 -0.36 -7.92 11.58
CA LEU A 40 0.57 -6.87 11.16
C LEU A 40 0.47 -6.57 9.66
N GLN A 41 0.28 -7.59 8.81
CA GLN A 41 0.03 -7.40 7.38
C GLN A 41 -1.22 -6.57 7.16
N LEU A 42 -2.36 -6.95 7.75
CA LEU A 42 -3.63 -6.23 7.58
C LEU A 42 -3.58 -4.80 8.13
N ILE A 43 -2.84 -4.56 9.24
CA ILE A 43 -2.54 -3.21 9.74
C ILE A 43 -1.78 -2.41 8.68
N ALA A 44 -0.74 -2.98 8.09
CA ALA A 44 0.05 -2.34 7.04
C ALA A 44 -0.72 -2.11 5.73
N CYS A 45 -1.75 -2.92 5.47
CA CYS A 45 -2.74 -2.70 4.40
C CYS A 45 -3.77 -1.62 4.75
N GLY A 46 -3.77 -1.10 5.98
CA GLY A 46 -4.72 -0.08 6.43
C GLY A 46 -6.11 -0.59 6.79
N TRP A 47 -6.24 -1.84 7.23
CA TRP A 47 -7.52 -2.36 7.71
C TRP A 47 -7.86 -1.84 9.12
N SER A 48 -9.16 -1.68 9.39
CA SER A 48 -9.67 -1.33 10.73
C SER A 48 -9.64 -2.56 11.66
N ASN A 49 -9.71 -2.34 12.98
CA ASN A 49 -9.75 -3.45 13.94
C ASN A 49 -10.95 -4.37 13.72
N ALA A 50 -12.10 -3.80 13.36
CA ALA A 50 -13.32 -4.56 13.11
C ALA A 50 -13.15 -5.52 11.94
N SER A 51 -12.59 -5.05 10.82
CA SER A 51 -12.35 -5.88 9.63
C SER A 51 -11.28 -6.93 9.85
N ILE A 52 -10.23 -6.60 10.61
CA ILE A 52 -9.19 -7.58 10.95
C ILE A 52 -9.78 -8.66 11.85
N ALA A 53 -10.62 -8.27 12.81
CA ALA A 53 -11.30 -9.21 13.69
C ALA A 53 -12.20 -10.16 12.89
N GLU A 54 -12.96 -9.62 11.92
CA GLU A 54 -13.80 -10.39 11.01
C GLU A 54 -12.98 -11.35 10.11
N ASP A 55 -11.93 -10.87 9.43
CA ASP A 55 -11.05 -11.67 8.54
C ASP A 55 -10.42 -12.86 9.26
N LEU A 56 -10.09 -12.68 10.55
CA LEU A 56 -9.38 -13.67 11.35
C LEU A 56 -10.28 -14.45 12.31
N ASN A 57 -11.59 -14.22 12.27
CA ASN A 57 -12.56 -14.79 13.21
C ASN A 57 -12.16 -14.58 14.70
N PHE A 58 -11.64 -13.39 15.01
CA PHE A 58 -11.21 -12.97 16.34
C PHE A 58 -12.15 -11.89 16.89
N SER A 59 -12.08 -11.60 18.19
CA SER A 59 -12.73 -10.42 18.75
C SER A 59 -11.91 -9.15 18.51
N THR A 60 -12.56 -7.99 18.46
CA THR A 60 -11.86 -6.69 18.35
C THR A 60 -10.86 -6.46 19.50
N LYS A 61 -11.21 -6.85 20.72
CA LYS A 61 -10.32 -6.83 21.90
C LYS A 61 -9.06 -7.69 21.70
N ASN A 62 -9.18 -8.82 21.03
CA ASN A 62 -8.04 -9.67 20.69
C ASN A 62 -7.10 -8.95 19.70
N ILE A 63 -7.66 -8.31 18.66
CA ILE A 63 -6.87 -7.51 17.71
C ILE A 63 -6.15 -6.34 18.40
N GLU A 64 -6.81 -5.65 19.33
CA GLU A 64 -6.20 -4.60 20.14
C GLU A 64 -5.06 -5.12 21.00
N SER A 65 -5.24 -6.28 21.62
CA SER A 65 -4.21 -6.95 22.43
C SER A 65 -3.00 -7.35 21.60
N ILE A 66 -3.22 -7.94 20.41
CA ILE A 66 -2.15 -8.27 19.46
C ILE A 66 -1.44 -7.00 19.00
N THR A 67 -2.18 -5.95 18.62
CA THR A 67 -1.59 -4.67 18.17
C THR A 67 -0.70 -4.06 19.26
N THR A 68 -1.18 -4.07 20.51
CA THR A 68 -0.43 -3.57 21.67
C THR A 68 0.85 -4.36 21.91
N LEU A 69 0.78 -5.69 21.79
CA LEU A 69 1.94 -6.57 21.88
C LEU A 69 2.95 -6.27 20.77
N LEU A 70 2.50 -6.07 19.51
CA LEU A 70 3.38 -5.73 18.38
C LEU A 70 4.09 -4.39 18.59
N ILE A 71 3.38 -3.37 19.06
CA ILE A 71 3.94 -2.05 19.39
C ILE A 71 5.03 -2.19 20.48
N ARG A 72 4.77 -2.99 21.51
CA ARG A 72 5.74 -3.27 22.58
C ARG A 72 6.96 -4.02 22.08
N LEU A 73 6.78 -5.07 21.28
CA LEU A 73 7.88 -5.84 20.67
C LEU A 73 8.70 -4.97 19.71
N ALA A 74 8.06 -4.01 19.06
CA ALA A 74 8.71 -2.99 18.25
C ALA A 74 9.44 -1.93 19.07
N LYS A 75 9.40 -1.97 20.41
CA LYS A 75 9.98 -0.96 21.31
C LYS A 75 9.51 0.45 20.97
N ILE A 76 8.25 0.60 20.57
CA ILE A 76 7.65 1.90 20.30
C ILE A 76 7.03 2.37 21.61
N HIS A 77 7.68 3.36 22.23
CA HIS A 77 7.25 3.96 23.49
C HIS A 77 7.16 5.47 23.27
N ASP A 78 6.02 6.04 23.66
CA ASP A 78 5.76 7.46 23.51
C ASP A 78 4.78 7.88 24.61
N ILE A 79 5.35 8.47 25.66
CA ILE A 79 4.62 8.89 26.85
C ILE A 79 3.92 10.24 26.58
N ASN A 80 4.49 11.06 25.70
CA ASN A 80 4.08 12.44 25.44
C ASN A 80 3.06 12.56 24.29
N GLY A 81 2.70 11.46 23.65
CA GLY A 81 1.74 11.43 22.54
C GLY A 81 2.28 12.06 21.25
N HIS A 82 3.60 12.03 21.05
CA HIS A 82 4.24 12.52 19.84
C HIS A 82 3.99 11.64 18.60
N LEU A 83 3.60 10.39 18.79
CA LEU A 83 3.48 9.35 17.79
C LEU A 83 2.04 8.89 17.61
N ASN A 84 1.74 8.41 16.41
CA ASN A 84 0.63 7.48 16.20
C ASN A 84 1.22 6.05 16.26
N PRO A 85 0.94 5.25 17.30
CA PRO A 85 1.65 3.98 17.51
C PRO A 85 1.49 2.97 16.37
N ARG A 86 0.31 2.92 15.73
CA ARG A 86 0.07 2.02 14.59
C ARG A 86 0.81 2.47 13.35
N ALA A 87 0.76 3.76 13.03
CA ALA A 87 1.49 4.29 11.89
C ALA A 87 3.01 4.15 12.11
N ARG A 88 3.50 4.40 13.33
CA ARG A 88 4.91 4.19 13.67
C ARG A 88 5.33 2.72 13.58
N LEU A 89 4.44 1.79 13.95
CA LEU A 89 4.67 0.35 13.76
C LEU A 89 4.86 0.03 12.27
N VAL A 90 3.96 0.50 11.41
CA VAL A 90 4.07 0.32 9.95
C VAL A 90 5.34 0.96 9.41
N ALA A 91 5.66 2.18 9.81
CA ALA A 91 6.87 2.90 9.45
C ALA A 91 8.14 2.11 9.79
N LYS A 92 8.21 1.53 11.01
CA LYS A 92 9.35 0.69 11.42
C LYS A 92 9.50 -0.55 10.54
N CYS A 93 8.38 -1.18 10.18
CA CYS A 93 8.42 -2.34 9.30
C CYS A 93 8.87 -1.96 7.87
N HIS A 94 8.43 -0.80 7.38
CA HIS A 94 8.83 -0.24 6.09
C HIS A 94 10.34 0.03 6.06
N HIS A 95 10.85 0.78 7.04
CA HIS A 95 12.28 1.07 7.21
C HIS A 95 13.13 -0.21 7.24
N ALA A 96 12.69 -1.22 7.99
CA ALA A 96 13.40 -2.50 8.09
C ALA A 96 13.35 -3.35 6.80
N LYS A 97 12.76 -2.82 5.71
CA LYS A 97 12.51 -3.50 4.43
C LYS A 97 11.74 -4.82 4.62
N LYS A 98 10.90 -4.83 5.65
CA LYS A 98 10.04 -5.96 6.04
C LYS A 98 8.60 -5.74 5.60
N LEU A 99 8.30 -4.68 4.85
CA LEU A 99 7.06 -4.56 4.10
C LEU A 99 7.45 -4.42 2.64
N ARG A 100 6.86 -5.28 1.80
CA ARG A 100 6.85 -5.06 0.35
C ARG A 100 5.44 -4.75 -0.06
N TYR A 101 5.24 -3.55 -0.57
CA TYR A 101 4.01 -3.13 -1.19
C TYR A 101 4.08 -3.53 -2.66
N ASN A 102 3.06 -4.22 -3.17
CA ASN A 102 2.96 -4.43 -4.61
C ASN A 102 2.65 -3.07 -5.26
N PRO A 103 3.45 -2.63 -6.24
CA PRO A 103 3.22 -1.34 -6.88
C PRO A 103 1.86 -1.35 -7.56
N SER A 104 1.08 -0.29 -7.34
CA SER A 104 -0.19 -0.11 -8.05
C SER A 104 0.09 0.25 -9.51
N GLN A 105 -0.83 -0.11 -10.43
CA GLN A 105 -0.78 0.41 -11.79
C GLN A 105 -1.20 1.88 -11.89
N GLU A 106 -1.82 2.40 -10.82
CA GLU A 106 -2.13 3.82 -10.75
C GLU A 106 -0.84 4.63 -10.54
N PRO A 107 -0.57 5.60 -11.41
CA PRO A 107 0.61 6.46 -11.25
C PRO A 107 0.55 7.22 -9.92
N PRO A 108 1.68 7.75 -9.42
CA PRO A 108 1.69 8.72 -8.34
C PRO A 108 0.65 9.81 -8.65
N ASN A 109 -0.24 10.05 -7.70
CA ASN A 109 -1.36 10.97 -7.91
C ASN A 109 -0.86 12.38 -8.29
N GLU A 110 -1.52 13.02 -9.24
CA GLU A 110 -1.12 14.31 -9.83
C GLU A 110 -0.89 15.39 -8.75
N LEU A 111 0.36 15.87 -8.66
CA LEU A 111 0.83 17.10 -8.02
C LEU A 111 0.30 17.32 -6.59
N LEU A 112 0.77 16.51 -5.66
CA LEU A 112 0.76 16.94 -4.26
C LEU A 112 1.52 18.26 -4.14
N SER A 113 0.96 19.22 -3.42
CA SER A 113 1.73 20.42 -3.06
C SER A 113 2.87 20.04 -2.11
N GLU A 114 3.91 20.88 -2.03
CA GLU A 114 5.01 20.67 -1.08
C GLU A 114 4.49 20.49 0.36
N ASP A 115 3.49 21.28 0.74
CA ASP A 115 2.81 21.18 2.03
C ASP A 115 2.11 19.82 2.27
N GLN A 116 1.47 19.29 1.23
CA GLN A 116 0.80 18.00 1.27
C GLN A 116 1.83 16.86 1.34
N THR A 117 2.89 16.94 0.54
CA THR A 117 3.99 15.97 0.54
C THR A 117 4.73 15.97 1.87
N ALA A 118 5.02 17.13 2.46
CA ALA A 118 5.62 17.27 3.78
C ALA A 118 4.73 16.63 4.87
N THR A 119 3.43 16.90 4.81
CA THR A 119 2.46 16.27 5.72
C THR A 119 2.47 14.75 5.56
N LEU A 120 2.44 14.25 4.31
CA LEU A 120 2.43 12.83 3.98
C LEU A 120 3.70 12.10 4.46
N LEU A 121 4.87 12.73 4.32
CA LEU A 121 6.16 12.23 4.83
C LEU A 121 6.12 12.03 6.35
N LEU A 122 5.71 13.05 7.11
CA LEU A 122 5.64 12.99 8.57
C LEU A 122 4.58 11.99 9.07
N VAL A 123 3.46 11.87 8.35
CA VAL A 123 2.42 10.87 8.60
C VAL A 123 2.98 9.46 8.40
N SER A 124 3.75 9.26 7.33
CA SER A 124 4.36 7.98 6.99
C SER A 124 5.46 7.60 7.97
N ALA A 125 6.18 8.57 8.54
CA ALA A 125 7.10 8.35 9.66
C ALA A 125 6.39 7.98 10.98
N GLY A 126 5.06 8.15 11.05
CA GLY A 126 4.25 7.74 12.20
C GLY A 126 4.12 8.79 13.30
N LEU A 127 4.32 10.08 13.00
CA LEU A 127 4.09 11.17 13.95
C LEU A 127 2.58 11.40 14.20
N SER A 128 2.21 11.97 15.35
CA SER A 128 0.82 12.38 15.64
C SER A 128 0.45 13.71 14.97
N ASN A 129 -0.85 14.02 14.83
CA ASN A 129 -1.29 15.27 14.19
C ASN A 129 -0.80 16.49 14.96
N LYS A 130 -0.89 16.47 16.29
CA LYS A 130 -0.30 17.47 17.19
C LYS A 130 1.17 17.73 16.90
N THR A 131 1.98 16.67 16.78
CA THR A 131 3.42 16.77 16.52
C THR A 131 3.71 17.31 15.13
N ILE A 132 2.98 16.84 14.11
CA ILE A 132 3.08 17.35 12.74
C ILE A 132 2.77 18.86 12.72
N GLY A 133 1.73 19.29 13.44
CA GLY A 133 1.36 20.70 13.54
C GLY A 133 2.49 21.54 14.14
N LYS A 134 3.07 21.09 15.25
CA LYS A 134 4.24 21.75 15.86
C LYS A 134 5.43 21.83 14.91
N ILE A 135 5.76 20.74 14.21
CA ILE A 135 6.89 20.69 13.28
C ILE A 135 6.68 21.66 12.11
N LEU A 136 5.50 21.65 11.49
CA LEU A 136 5.20 22.49 10.33
C LEU A 136 4.81 23.93 10.68
N GLY A 137 4.64 24.26 11.97
CA GLY A 137 4.20 25.57 12.42
C GLY A 137 2.74 25.87 12.10
N ILE A 138 1.87 24.86 12.10
CA ILE A 138 0.43 24.96 11.81
C ILE A 138 -0.40 24.32 12.93
N SER A 139 -1.69 24.62 12.98
CA SER A 139 -2.58 24.01 13.98
C SER A 139 -2.81 22.51 13.71
N GLU A 140 -3.06 21.72 14.77
CA GLU A 140 -3.45 20.31 14.64
C GLU A 140 -4.70 20.13 13.76
N LYS A 141 -5.68 21.04 13.88
CA LYS A 141 -6.88 21.07 13.03
C LYS A 141 -6.56 21.31 11.55
N THR A 142 -5.53 22.10 11.26
CA THR A 142 -5.03 22.29 9.89
C THR A 142 -4.42 20.99 9.35
N VAL A 143 -3.68 20.24 10.18
CA VAL A 143 -3.15 18.92 9.80
C VAL A 143 -4.28 17.94 9.50
N GLU A 144 -5.33 17.91 10.31
CA GLU A 144 -6.52 17.08 10.06
C GLU A 144 -7.19 17.43 8.73
N SER A 145 -7.36 18.72 8.45
CA SER A 145 -7.92 19.20 7.18
C SER A 145 -7.06 18.76 5.99
N ARG A 146 -5.72 18.92 6.08
CA ARG A 146 -4.77 18.44 5.05
C ARG A 146 -4.86 16.93 4.85
N LEU A 147 -4.94 16.16 5.93
CA LEU A 147 -5.12 14.70 5.88
C LEU A 147 -6.43 14.30 5.23
N ASN A 148 -7.53 14.99 5.52
CA ASN A 148 -8.82 14.72 4.87
C ASN A 148 -8.76 14.98 3.36
N ASN A 149 -8.07 16.04 2.94
CA ASN A 149 -7.84 16.31 1.51
C ASN A 149 -6.97 15.23 0.86
N LEU A 150 -5.91 14.79 1.54
CA LEU A 150 -5.11 13.65 1.10
C LEU A 150 -5.95 12.37 1.01
N PHE A 151 -6.82 12.09 1.97
CA PHE A 151 -7.71 10.93 1.90
C PHE A 151 -8.60 10.98 0.66
N LEU A 152 -9.21 12.13 0.36
CA LEU A 152 -10.02 12.31 -0.85
C LEU A 152 -9.20 12.12 -2.12
N GLN A 153 -8.03 12.77 -2.21
CA GLN A 153 -7.15 12.64 -3.38
C GLN A 153 -6.75 11.19 -3.61
N PHE A 154 -6.35 10.47 -2.56
CA PHE A 154 -5.93 9.07 -2.63
C PHE A 154 -7.10 8.07 -2.69
N GLY A 155 -8.36 8.51 -2.79
CA GLY A 155 -9.53 7.63 -2.84
C GLY A 155 -9.82 6.89 -1.53
N VAL A 156 -9.20 7.30 -0.42
CA VAL A 156 -9.39 6.72 0.90
C VAL A 156 -10.65 7.28 1.53
N ASN A 157 -11.77 6.56 1.42
CA ASN A 157 -13.04 7.02 1.98
C ASN A 157 -13.12 6.81 3.51
N ALA A 158 -12.63 7.80 4.27
CA ALA A 158 -12.59 7.76 5.73
C ALA A 158 -13.97 7.78 6.43
N LYS A 159 -15.01 8.32 5.77
CA LYS A 159 -16.33 8.54 6.39
C LYS A 159 -17.35 7.45 6.08
N ALA A 160 -17.30 6.87 4.89
CA ALA A 160 -18.26 5.84 4.49
C ALA A 160 -17.79 4.42 4.83
N ASN A 161 -16.49 4.21 5.05
CA ASN A 161 -15.93 2.87 5.08
C ASN A 161 -15.41 2.47 6.47
N LYS A 162 -16.26 1.80 7.27
CA LYS A 162 -15.87 1.19 8.55
C LYS A 162 -14.79 0.10 8.40
N VAL A 163 -14.54 -0.36 7.17
CA VAL A 163 -13.57 -1.43 6.90
C VAL A 163 -12.13 -0.94 7.02
N ILE A 164 -11.88 0.37 6.88
CA ILE A 164 -10.55 0.94 6.65
C ILE A 164 -10.12 1.84 7.81
N ASN A 165 -8.84 1.76 8.19
CA ASN A 165 -8.17 2.83 8.93
C ASN A 165 -7.58 3.83 7.92
N PRO A 166 -8.14 5.05 7.79
CA PRO A 166 -7.81 5.94 6.67
C PRO A 166 -6.35 6.41 6.70
N ARG A 167 -5.78 6.65 7.89
CA ARG A 167 -4.36 7.04 8.02
C ARG A 167 -3.43 5.94 7.53
N LEU A 168 -3.65 4.71 7.98
CA LEU A 168 -2.81 3.58 7.59
C LEU A 168 -3.00 3.23 6.11
N ARG A 169 -4.22 3.37 5.60
CA ARG A 169 -4.50 3.17 4.18
C ARG A 169 -3.81 4.22 3.31
N LEU A 170 -3.83 5.49 3.72
CA LEU A 170 -3.08 6.55 3.04
C LEU A 170 -1.60 6.19 2.92
N ILE A 171 -0.96 5.76 4.01
CA ILE A 171 0.45 5.33 4.02
C ILE A 171 0.65 4.15 3.06
N ALA A 172 -0.23 3.15 3.11
CA ALA A 172 -0.16 1.96 2.28
C ALA A 172 -0.24 2.30 0.78
N VAL A 173 -1.18 3.17 0.39
CA VAL A 173 -1.36 3.60 -1.00
C VAL A 173 -0.23 4.53 -1.45
N ALA A 174 0.21 5.46 -0.59
CA ALA A 174 1.33 6.35 -0.91
C ALA A 174 2.62 5.55 -1.18
N ASN A 175 2.89 4.52 -0.38
CA ASN A 175 4.03 3.64 -0.60
C ASN A 175 3.86 2.77 -1.85
N SER A 176 2.66 2.22 -2.12
CA SER A 176 2.43 1.39 -3.32
C SER A 176 2.47 2.20 -4.61
N ARG A 177 2.09 3.48 -4.59
CA ARG A 177 2.19 4.40 -5.73
C ARG A 177 3.53 5.14 -5.78
N GLN A 178 4.45 4.88 -4.86
CA GLN A 178 5.76 5.55 -4.76
C GLN A 178 5.67 7.08 -4.68
N ASN A 179 4.60 7.60 -4.06
CA ASN A 179 4.47 9.04 -3.76
C ASN A 179 5.51 9.51 -2.72
N ILE A 180 6.07 8.59 -1.95
CA ILE A 180 7.21 8.80 -1.07
C ILE A 180 8.29 7.81 -1.49
N THR A 181 9.48 8.30 -1.80
CA THR A 181 10.65 7.44 -2.08
C THR A 181 11.17 6.84 -0.78
N ALA A 182 11.84 5.69 -0.87
CA ALA A 182 12.41 5.03 0.30
C ALA A 182 13.48 5.91 0.97
N GLU A 183 14.23 6.65 0.17
CA GLU A 183 15.29 7.56 0.58
C GLU A 183 14.73 8.74 1.38
N ALA A 184 13.71 9.42 0.86
CA ALA A 184 13.08 10.54 1.56
C ALA A 184 12.40 10.08 2.87
N PHE A 185 11.77 8.91 2.85
CA PHE A 185 11.21 8.31 4.05
C PHE A 185 12.30 8.00 5.10
N ASP A 186 13.41 7.38 4.68
CA ASP A 186 14.49 6.98 5.59
C ASP A 186 15.16 8.20 6.24
N GLU A 187 15.32 9.31 5.52
CA GLU A 187 15.87 10.55 6.08
C GLU A 187 14.99 11.11 7.22
N VAL A 188 13.68 11.20 6.99
CA VAL A 188 12.71 11.61 8.02
C VAL A 188 12.65 10.59 9.17
N TRP A 189 12.77 9.30 8.86
CA TRP A 189 12.80 8.25 9.87
C TRP A 189 14.00 8.42 10.81
N GLN A 190 15.22 8.62 10.29
CA GLN A 190 16.41 8.79 11.11
C GLN A 190 16.31 10.01 12.04
N LYS A 191 15.75 11.12 11.56
CA LYS A 191 15.54 12.33 12.37
C LYS A 191 14.42 12.20 13.41
N THR A 192 13.65 11.11 13.41
CA THR A 192 12.48 10.94 14.29
C THR A 192 12.46 9.61 15.05
N ASN A 193 13.42 8.72 14.83
CA ASN A 193 13.51 7.41 15.47
C ASN A 193 14.74 7.36 16.38
N ASN A 194 14.60 6.77 17.57
CA ASN A 194 15.65 6.72 18.61
C ASN A 194 16.21 8.10 19.02
N VAL A 195 15.45 9.17 18.79
CA VAL A 195 15.76 10.53 19.24
C VAL A 195 14.80 10.94 20.37
N ASP A 196 15.20 11.94 21.14
CA ASP A 196 14.29 12.63 22.04
C ASP A 196 13.31 13.49 21.21
N LEU A 197 12.14 12.93 20.95
CA LEU A 197 11.10 13.61 20.18
C LEU A 197 10.58 14.87 20.87
N GLU A 198 10.67 14.96 22.20
CA GLU A 198 10.27 16.17 22.91
C GLU A 198 11.20 17.33 22.56
N GLN A 199 12.52 17.08 22.51
CA GLN A 199 13.50 18.07 22.06
C GLN A 199 13.28 18.49 20.60
N VAL A 200 13.06 17.52 19.70
CA VAL A 200 12.76 17.79 18.29
C VAL A 200 11.50 18.64 18.14
N VAL A 201 10.46 18.35 18.93
CA VAL A 201 9.20 19.08 18.92
C VAL A 201 9.34 20.49 19.47
N ASN A 202 10.22 20.70 20.44
CA ASN A 202 10.48 22.01 21.03
C ASN A 202 11.40 22.88 20.17
N ASN A 203 12.24 22.26 19.33
CA ASN A 203 13.12 22.95 18.36
C ASN A 203 12.95 22.35 16.95
N PRO A 204 11.80 22.55 16.30
CA PRO A 204 11.46 21.82 15.08
C PRO A 204 12.15 22.33 13.81
N GLN A 205 12.90 23.45 13.86
CA GLN A 205 13.38 24.16 12.68
C GLN A 205 14.19 23.26 11.75
N GLU A 206 15.15 22.52 12.28
CA GLU A 206 16.01 21.64 11.48
C GLU A 206 15.20 20.51 10.79
N LEU A 207 14.27 19.89 11.53
CA LEU A 207 13.43 18.85 10.95
C LEU A 207 12.44 19.42 9.93
N ARG A 208 11.88 20.60 10.20
CA ARG A 208 10.95 21.29 9.31
C ARG A 208 11.62 21.62 7.98
N GLU A 209 12.79 22.26 8.02
CA GLU A 209 13.55 22.62 6.82
C GLU A 209 13.93 21.39 6.00
N GLY A 210 14.42 20.33 6.67
CA GLY A 210 14.74 19.06 6.02
C GLY A 210 13.52 18.43 5.33
N VAL A 211 12.38 18.38 6.02
CA VAL A 211 11.14 17.80 5.47
C VAL A 211 10.58 18.62 4.31
N LEU A 212 10.61 19.96 4.40
CA LEU A 212 10.16 20.83 3.32
C LEU A 212 11.05 20.71 2.08
N LYS A 213 12.36 20.62 2.27
CA LYS A 213 13.31 20.37 1.18
C LYS A 213 13.06 19.03 0.50
N LEU A 214 12.88 17.95 1.28
CA LEU A 214 12.54 16.64 0.73
C LEU A 214 11.21 16.65 -0.02
N ALA A 215 10.22 17.34 0.52
CA ALA A 215 8.92 17.48 -0.12
C ALA A 215 9.02 18.22 -1.46
N SER A 216 9.79 19.30 -1.53
CA SER A 216 10.03 20.05 -2.77
C SER A 216 10.67 19.16 -3.83
N ASN A 217 11.75 18.44 -3.48
CA ASN A 217 12.41 17.50 -4.40
C ASN A 217 11.45 16.43 -4.94
N LEU A 218 10.63 15.81 -4.08
CA LEU A 218 9.65 14.80 -4.49
C LEU A 218 8.60 15.37 -5.45
N VAL A 219 8.16 16.60 -5.22
CA VAL A 219 7.19 17.28 -6.09
C VAL A 219 7.80 17.60 -7.46
N GLU A 220 9.07 18.02 -7.51
CA GLU A 220 9.81 18.24 -8.75
C GLU A 220 10.07 16.95 -9.55
N GLU A 221 10.25 15.82 -8.86
CA GLU A 221 10.50 14.51 -9.49
C GLU A 221 9.22 13.80 -9.94
N ALA A 222 8.07 14.10 -9.33
CA ALA A 222 6.80 13.41 -9.61
C ALA A 222 6.39 13.41 -11.11
N PRO A 223 6.52 14.50 -11.89
CA PRO A 223 6.22 14.50 -13.32
C PRO A 223 7.10 13.52 -14.12
N LYS A 224 8.39 13.40 -13.76
CA LYS A 224 9.35 12.52 -14.45
C LYS A 224 8.99 11.05 -14.26
N HIS A 225 8.55 10.68 -13.05
CA HIS A 225 8.08 9.33 -12.75
C HIS A 225 6.80 8.97 -13.50
N ARG A 226 5.89 9.93 -13.70
CA ARG A 226 4.67 9.73 -14.50
C ARG A 226 4.98 9.40 -15.96
N ASP A 227 5.87 10.16 -16.59
CA ASP A 227 6.24 9.94 -18.00
C ASP A 227 6.91 8.58 -18.20
N ASN A 228 7.75 8.17 -17.24
CA ASN A 228 8.42 6.87 -17.28
C ASN A 228 7.43 5.71 -17.06
N ALA A 229 6.53 5.82 -16.07
CA ALA A 229 5.50 4.81 -15.81
C ALA A 229 4.54 4.65 -17.01
N HIS A 230 4.18 5.76 -17.66
CA HIS A 230 3.34 5.72 -18.86
C HIS A 230 4.07 5.03 -20.03
N LYS A 231 5.35 5.34 -20.25
CA LYS A 231 6.17 4.66 -21.26
C LYS A 231 6.31 3.16 -21.00
N GLU A 232 6.55 2.76 -19.75
CA GLU A 232 6.65 1.35 -19.37
C GLU A 232 5.33 0.60 -19.55
N GLN A 233 4.18 1.23 -19.24
CA GLN A 233 2.86 0.65 -19.50
C GLN A 233 2.60 0.45 -21.00
N ILE A 234 2.95 1.44 -21.84
CA ILE A 234 2.85 1.31 -23.30
C ILE A 234 3.72 0.15 -23.80
N LEU A 235 4.96 0.05 -23.33
CA LEU A 235 5.87 -1.03 -23.70
C LEU A 235 5.38 -2.42 -23.24
N ALA A 236 4.81 -2.51 -22.03
CA ALA A 236 4.24 -3.76 -21.52
C ALA A 236 2.99 -4.20 -22.30
N GLN A 237 2.13 -3.25 -22.68
CA GLN A 237 0.97 -3.52 -23.55
C GLN A 237 1.40 -3.97 -24.95
N GLN A 238 2.44 -3.35 -25.53
CA GLN A 238 2.99 -3.77 -26.83
C GLN A 238 3.61 -5.18 -26.77
N ARG A 239 4.32 -5.54 -25.70
CA ARG A 239 4.85 -6.91 -25.52
C ARG A 239 3.74 -7.96 -25.41
N ASN A 240 2.66 -7.67 -24.68
CA ASN A 240 1.52 -8.58 -24.56
C ASN A 240 0.75 -8.73 -25.88
N GLN A 241 0.65 -7.67 -26.69
CA GLN A 241 0.06 -7.75 -28.03
C GLN A 241 0.92 -8.58 -29.00
N GLN A 242 2.25 -8.48 -28.91
CA GLN A 242 3.15 -9.33 -29.70
C GLN A 242 3.07 -10.82 -29.33
N HIS A 243 2.91 -11.14 -28.04
CA HIS A 243 2.74 -12.53 -27.60
C HIS A 243 1.36 -13.14 -27.93
N THR A 244 0.34 -12.31 -28.20
CA THR A 244 -1.00 -12.78 -28.57
C THR A 244 -1.15 -13.00 -30.08
N GLN A 245 -0.18 -12.57 -30.90
CA GLN A 245 -0.11 -12.92 -32.33
C GLN A 245 0.59 -14.28 -32.53
N LEU A 246 0.04 -15.34 -31.94
CA LEU A 246 0.31 -16.68 -32.43
C LEU A 246 -0.40 -16.83 -33.78
N ASN A 247 0.41 -16.85 -34.83
CA ASN A 247 0.01 -17.02 -36.22
C ASN A 247 -0.96 -18.23 -36.34
N PRO A 248 -2.23 -18.05 -36.75
CA PRO A 248 -3.21 -19.14 -36.80
C PRO A 248 -2.80 -20.27 -37.77
N ALA A 249 -1.83 -20.02 -38.65
CA ALA A 249 -1.24 -21.01 -39.53
C ALA A 249 -0.47 -22.15 -38.80
N HIS A 250 -0.07 -21.98 -37.54
CA HIS A 250 0.62 -23.04 -36.78
C HIS A 250 -0.30 -23.92 -35.92
N ALA A 251 -1.56 -23.52 -35.69
CA ALA A 251 -2.50 -24.32 -34.90
C ALA A 251 -3.11 -25.51 -35.69
N GLN A 252 -3.16 -25.43 -37.03
CA GLN A 252 -3.70 -26.50 -37.88
C GLN A 252 -2.76 -27.70 -38.05
N GLY A 253 -1.45 -27.55 -37.79
CA GLY A 253 -0.48 -28.66 -37.89
C GLY A 253 -0.54 -29.66 -36.72
N LEU A 254 -1.07 -29.24 -35.56
CA LEU A 254 -1.15 -30.05 -34.35
C LEU A 254 -2.42 -30.91 -34.27
N TYR A 255 -3.53 -30.47 -34.89
CA TYR A 255 -4.76 -31.25 -34.91
C TYR A 255 -4.71 -32.47 -35.87
N ASN A 256 -3.87 -32.44 -36.90
CA ASN A 256 -3.73 -33.59 -37.83
C ASN A 256 -2.81 -34.72 -37.34
N ARG A 257 -2.09 -34.54 -36.21
CA ARG A 257 -1.22 -35.60 -35.66
C ARG A 257 -1.90 -36.52 -34.63
N LEU A 258 -3.12 -36.18 -34.18
CA LEU A 258 -3.80 -36.90 -33.10
C LEU A 258 -4.95 -37.80 -33.56
N ASN A 259 -5.18 -37.95 -34.87
CA ASN A 259 -6.24 -38.83 -35.36
C ASN A 259 -5.83 -39.60 -36.63
N PRO A 260 -5.18 -40.76 -36.52
CA PRO A 260 -5.03 -41.67 -37.64
C PRO A 260 -6.37 -42.37 -37.87
N ASN A 261 -7.00 -42.06 -39.01
CA ASN A 261 -8.19 -42.74 -39.50
C ASN A 261 -7.87 -44.24 -39.73
N PRO A 262 -8.67 -45.21 -39.23
CA PRO A 262 -8.43 -46.63 -39.47
C PRO A 262 -8.87 -47.01 -40.90
N GLN A 263 -7.89 -47.31 -41.76
CA GLN A 263 -8.13 -47.91 -43.06
C GLN A 263 -8.53 -49.39 -42.93
N THR A 264 -9.71 -49.70 -43.49
CA THR A 264 -10.03 -50.90 -44.31
C THR A 264 -9.48 -52.26 -43.87
N LYS A 265 -10.36 -53.10 -43.30
CA LYS A 265 -10.21 -54.57 -43.35
C LYS A 265 -10.70 -55.10 -44.70
N GLN A 266 -9.77 -55.55 -45.53
CA GLN A 266 -10.03 -56.52 -46.59
C GLN A 266 -10.10 -57.93 -45.97
N GLN A 267 -11.06 -58.73 -46.45
CA GLN A 267 -11.18 -60.17 -46.19
C GLN A 267 -9.98 -60.95 -46.73
N PRO A 268 -9.73 -62.16 -46.23
CA PRO A 268 -9.31 -63.24 -47.09
C PRO A 268 -10.31 -64.41 -47.09
N GLN A 269 -10.41 -64.96 -48.29
CA GLN A 269 -11.02 -66.24 -48.67
C GLN A 269 -10.52 -67.39 -47.80
N GLN A 270 -11.45 -68.24 -47.35
CA GLN A 270 -11.62 -69.63 -47.78
C GLN A 270 -12.96 -70.18 -47.26
#